data_AF-R7TUH9-F1
#
_entry.id   AF-R7TUH9-F1
#
_cell.length_a   1.000
_cell.length_b   1.000
_cell.length_c   1.000
_cell.angle_alpha   90.00
_cell.angle_beta   90.00
_cell.angle_gamma   90.00
#
_symmetry.space_group_name_H-M   'P 1'
#
loop_
_entity.id
_entity.type
_entity.pdbx_description
1 polymer ?
#
loop_
_entity_poly.entity_id
_entity_poly.type
_entity_poly.pdbx_seq_one_letter_code
_entity_poly.pdbx_strand_id
1 'polypeptide(L)'
;MHKDMFKVQSKYVVTLIKDKKAEYYQQRIRDADHKDTFKMVKTLLKPPDNQQGESIDEIIRVEELRCFFDNKIKKIHATLGTPADRDQDNVVCVSSFDHFESVTQDIVSMFIKKAATKSCSLNPLPTNLLKQSRIQDVVLHPITQLINHS
;
A
#
# COMPACT_ATOMS: atom_id res chain seq x y z
N MET A 1 38.74 -25.11 41.41
CA MET A 1 37.98 -26.27 40.89
C MET A 1 36.49 -25.97 40.63
N HIS A 2 35.69 -25.53 41.61
CA HIS A 2 34.23 -25.40 41.41
C HIS A 2 33.81 -24.37 40.35
N LYS A 3 34.52 -23.23 40.24
CA LYS A 3 34.21 -22.17 39.28
C LYS A 3 34.42 -22.59 37.82
N ASP A 4 35.47 -23.35 37.54
CA ASP A 4 35.79 -23.80 36.18
C ASP A 4 34.86 -24.93 35.75
N MET A 5 34.52 -25.84 36.66
CA MET A 5 33.53 -26.88 36.43
C MET A 5 32.15 -26.27 36.13
N PHE A 6 31.73 -25.24 36.87
CA PHE A 6 30.50 -24.50 36.59
C PHE A 6 30.52 -23.84 35.20
N LYS A 7 31.62 -23.17 34.82
CA LYS A 7 31.75 -22.56 33.48
C LYS A 7 31.66 -23.59 32.36
N VAL A 8 32.28 -24.76 32.53
CA VAL A 8 32.24 -25.85 31.54
C VAL A 8 30.81 -26.36 31.39
N GLN A 9 30.13 -26.65 32.50
CA GLN A 9 28.73 -27.11 32.48
C GLN A 9 27.78 -26.05 31.91
N SER A 10 27.98 -24.77 32.25
CA SER A 10 27.18 -23.67 31.71
C SER A 10 27.34 -23.56 30.18
N LYS A 11 28.57 -23.63 29.67
CA LYS A 11 28.82 -23.66 28.22
C LYS A 11 28.16 -24.87 27.56
N TYR A 12 28.29 -26.05 28.17
CA TYR A 12 27.66 -27.27 27.67
C TYR A 12 26.14 -27.13 27.54
N VAL A 13 25.47 -26.63 28.58
CA VAL A 13 24.02 -26.37 28.57
C VAL A 13 23.64 -25.35 27.50
N VAL A 14 24.40 -24.25 27.36
CA VAL A 14 24.14 -23.25 26.31
C VAL A 14 24.25 -23.86 24.92
N THR A 15 25.27 -24.68 24.65
CA THR A 15 25.42 -25.38 23.38
C THR A 15 24.28 -26.36 23.16
N LEU A 16 23.94 -27.18 24.16
CA LEU A 16 22.85 -28.16 24.07
C LEU A 16 21.50 -27.48 23.77
N ILE A 17 21.22 -26.34 24.39
CA ILE A 17 20.02 -25.54 24.11
C ILE A 17 20.03 -25.02 22.67
N LYS A 18 21.17 -24.52 22.18
CA LYS A 18 21.28 -24.04 20.80
C LYS A 18 21.02 -25.17 19.80
N ASP A 19 21.65 -26.32 20.01
CA ASP A 19 21.55 -27.48 19.14
C ASP A 19 20.11 -28.01 19.11
N LYS A 20 19.49 -28.16 20.29
CA LYS A 20 18.09 -28.63 20.39
C LYS A 20 17.09 -27.66 19.80
N LYS A 21 17.32 -26.34 19.91
CA LYS A 21 16.49 -25.33 19.23
C LYS A 21 16.63 -25.42 17.72
N ALA A 22 17.85 -25.57 17.20
CA ALA A 22 18.09 -25.70 15.77
C ALA A 22 17.41 -26.96 15.22
N GLU A 23 17.59 -28.10 15.87
CA GLU A 23 16.95 -29.38 15.53
C GLU A 23 15.41 -29.26 15.49
N TYR A 24 14.81 -28.66 16.53
CA TYR A 24 13.37 -28.44 16.61
C TYR A 24 12.82 -27.63 15.43
N TYR A 25 13.43 -26.48 15.12
CA TYR A 25 12.95 -25.63 14.02
C TYR A 25 13.22 -26.25 12.65
N GLN A 26 14.35 -26.94 12.47
CA GLN A 26 14.62 -27.65 11.22
C GLN A 26 13.58 -28.74 10.95
N GLN A 27 13.20 -29.51 11.96
CA GLN A 27 12.18 -30.54 11.81
C GLN A 27 10.82 -29.92 11.47
N ARG A 28 10.42 -28.86 12.19
CA ARG A 28 9.19 -28.14 11.88
C ARG A 28 9.16 -27.55 10.48
N ILE A 29 10.29 -27.07 9.95
CA ILE A 29 10.36 -26.53 8.58
C ILE A 29 10.21 -27.66 7.56
N ARG A 30 10.84 -28.82 7.80
CA ARG A 30 10.72 -29.99 6.92
C ARG A 30 9.28 -30.50 6.80
N ASP A 31 8.54 -30.46 7.91
CA ASP A 31 7.19 -31.03 7.99
C ASP A 31 6.06 -30.00 7.70
N ALA A 32 6.40 -28.73 7.44
CA ALA A 32 5.42 -27.65 7.28
C ALA A 32 5.01 -27.40 5.82
N ASP A 33 3.79 -26.90 5.64
CA ASP A 33 3.34 -26.36 4.35
C ASP A 33 3.92 -24.94 4.11
N HIS A 34 3.67 -24.38 2.91
CA HIS A 34 4.16 -23.05 2.55
C HIS A 34 3.66 -21.93 3.48
N LYS A 35 2.43 -22.03 3.99
CA LYS A 35 1.84 -21.00 4.86
C LYS A 35 2.47 -21.05 6.26
N ASP A 36 2.66 -22.24 6.79
CA ASP A 36 3.21 -22.46 8.12
C ASP A 36 4.72 -22.21 8.15
N THR A 37 5.43 -22.53 7.06
CA THR A 37 6.83 -22.11 6.86
C THR A 37 6.95 -20.59 6.92
N PHE A 38 6.09 -19.86 6.20
CA PHE A 38 6.13 -18.40 6.18
C PHE A 38 5.82 -17.79 7.54
N LYS A 39 4.82 -18.31 8.27
CA LYS A 39 4.51 -17.88 9.64
C LYS A 39 5.70 -18.09 10.56
N MET A 40 6.36 -19.25 10.49
CA MET A 40 7.53 -19.56 11.31
C MET A 40 8.71 -18.63 11.03
N VAL A 41 9.03 -18.38 9.75
CA VAL A 41 10.08 -17.42 9.38
C VAL A 41 9.74 -16.02 9.92
N LYS A 42 8.48 -15.58 9.79
CA LYS A 42 8.03 -14.30 10.33
C LYS A 42 8.19 -14.21 11.85
N THR A 43 7.91 -15.28 12.59
CA THR A 43 8.12 -15.33 14.04
C THR A 43 9.60 -15.30 14.41
N LEU A 44 10.44 -16.05 13.70
CA LEU A 44 11.89 -16.13 13.96
C LEU A 44 12.62 -14.82 13.63
N LEU A 45 12.13 -14.09 12.62
CA LEU A 45 12.70 -12.82 12.19
C LEU A 45 12.00 -11.60 12.81
N LYS A 46 11.01 -11.78 13.70
CA LYS A 46 10.36 -10.66 14.37
C LYS A 46 11.41 -9.94 15.23
N PRO A 47 11.70 -8.65 14.98
CA PRO A 47 12.56 -7.88 15.86
C PRO A 47 11.96 -7.85 17.27
N PRO A 48 12.78 -7.87 18.34
CA PRO A 48 12.26 -7.60 19.68
C PRO A 48 11.56 -6.24 19.68
N ASP A 49 10.38 -6.15 20.32
CA ASP A 49 9.48 -4.98 20.31
C ASP A 49 10.13 -3.67 20.81
N ASN A 50 11.41 -3.71 21.21
CA ASN A 50 12.17 -2.62 21.80
C ASN A 50 13.09 -1.89 20.79
N GLN A 51 13.07 -2.26 19.50
CA GLN A 51 13.90 -1.63 18.45
C GLN A 51 13.09 -0.73 17.52
N GLN A 52 12.24 0.12 18.09
CA GLN A 52 11.67 1.26 17.39
C GLN A 52 12.63 2.45 17.48
N GLY A 53 13.84 2.26 16.97
CA GLY A 53 14.74 3.33 16.57
C GLY A 53 14.95 3.16 15.08
N GLU A 54 14.82 4.23 14.30
CA GLU A 54 15.09 4.22 12.87
C GLU A 54 16.46 3.57 12.66
N SER A 55 16.45 2.38 12.05
CA SER A 55 17.69 1.69 11.72
C SER A 55 18.45 2.61 10.77
N ILE A 56 19.77 2.69 10.88
CA ILE A 56 20.62 3.37 9.89
C ILE A 56 20.29 2.87 8.46
N ASP A 57 19.87 1.60 8.36
CA ASP A 57 19.40 0.97 7.12
C ASP A 57 18.12 1.62 6.55
N GLU A 58 17.24 2.15 7.41
CA GLU A 58 16.01 2.84 7.01
C GLU A 58 16.30 4.22 6.41
N ILE A 59 17.24 4.96 7.02
CA ILE A 59 17.72 6.26 6.49
C ILE A 59 18.38 6.07 5.12
N ILE A 60 19.23 5.04 4.97
CA ILE A 60 19.88 4.72 3.69
C ILE A 60 18.83 4.41 2.61
N ARG A 61 17.80 3.61 2.94
CA ARG A 61 16.72 3.29 2.00
C ARG A 61 15.90 4.51 1.59
N VAL A 62 15.65 5.45 2.50
CA VAL A 62 14.94 6.70 2.18
C VAL A 62 15.76 7.57 1.23
N GLU A 63 17.07 7.66 1.45
CA GLU A 63 17.97 8.42 0.59
C GLU A 63 18.11 7.80 -0.82
N GLU A 64 18.20 6.48 -0.90
CA GLU A 64 18.20 5.74 -2.17
C GLU A 64 16.88 5.94 -2.94
N LEU A 65 15.75 5.92 -2.23
CA LEU A 65 14.44 6.16 -2.82
C LEU A 65 14.32 7.59 -3.36
N ARG A 66 14.79 8.59 -2.60
CA ARG A 66 14.86 9.99 -3.04
C ARG A 66 15.70 10.13 -4.31
N CYS A 67 16.92 9.60 -4.28
CA CYS A 67 17.84 9.62 -5.43
C CYS A 67 17.23 8.97 -6.67
N PHE A 68 16.52 7.85 -6.50
CA PHE A 68 15.83 7.18 -7.60
C PHE A 68 14.79 8.09 -8.27
N PHE A 69 13.92 8.74 -7.49
CA PHE A 69 12.89 9.61 -8.05
C PHE A 69 13.46 10.87 -8.68
N ASP A 70 14.44 11.51 -8.06
CA ASP A 70 15.12 12.68 -8.63
C ASP A 70 15.76 12.35 -9.99
N ASN A 71 16.44 11.21 -10.08
CA ASN A 71 17.06 10.76 -11.32
C ASN A 71 16.00 10.42 -12.38
N LYS A 72 14.88 9.83 -11.98
CA LYS A 72 13.78 9.52 -12.90
C LYS A 72 13.15 10.80 -13.46
N ILE A 73 12.90 11.79 -12.60
CA ILE A 73 12.34 13.10 -13.01
C ILE A 73 13.31 13.81 -13.97
N LYS A 74 14.60 13.87 -13.64
CA LYS A 74 15.63 14.45 -14.53
C LYS A 74 15.67 13.77 -15.90
N LYS A 75 15.61 12.43 -15.94
CA LYS A 75 15.55 11.68 -17.20
C LYS A 75 14.31 12.01 -18.02
N ILE A 76 13.15 12.14 -17.38
CA ILE A 76 11.91 12.52 -18.06
C ILE A 76 12.05 13.92 -18.66
N HIS A 77 12.50 14.91 -17.90
CA HIS A 77 12.72 16.26 -18.43
C HIS A 77 13.76 16.32 -19.56
N ALA A 78 14.84 15.54 -19.46
CA ALA A 78 15.82 15.42 -20.53
C ALA A 78 15.23 14.78 -21.81
N THR A 79 14.31 13.81 -21.65
CA THR A 79 13.66 13.12 -22.77
C THR A 79 12.59 14.00 -23.44
N LEU A 80 11.88 14.80 -22.65
CA LEU A 80 10.81 15.68 -23.13
C LEU A 80 11.33 16.97 -23.78
N GLY A 81 12.65 17.22 -23.74
CA GLY A 81 13.29 18.41 -24.29
C GLY A 81 12.99 19.68 -23.47
N THR A 82 13.85 20.69 -23.61
CA THR A 82 13.50 22.07 -23.22
C THR A 82 12.35 22.57 -24.10
N PRO A 83 11.41 23.38 -23.57
CA PRO A 83 10.37 24.03 -24.37
C PRO A 83 11.02 25.14 -25.21
N ALA A 84 11.80 24.76 -26.21
CA ALA A 84 12.21 25.61 -27.31
C ALA A 84 11.47 25.09 -28.54
N ASP A 85 10.74 25.98 -29.20
CA ASP A 85 9.80 25.71 -30.29
C ASP A 85 8.65 24.76 -29.93
N ARG A 86 7.70 25.29 -29.16
CA ARG A 86 6.32 25.06 -29.58
C ARG A 86 6.15 25.88 -30.85
N ASP A 87 6.48 25.27 -31.99
CA ASP A 87 5.83 25.65 -33.24
C ASP A 87 4.35 25.79 -32.88
N GLN A 88 3.83 26.99 -33.09
CA GLN A 88 2.46 27.32 -32.85
C GLN A 88 1.67 26.60 -33.93
N ASP A 89 1.51 25.29 -33.74
CA ASP A 89 0.58 24.45 -34.44
C ASP A 89 -0.77 25.05 -34.08
N ASN A 90 -1.20 26.03 -34.88
CA ASN A 90 -2.51 26.63 -34.87
C ASN A 90 -3.49 25.56 -35.35
N VAL A 91 -3.60 24.48 -34.58
CA VAL A 91 -4.69 23.54 -34.66
C VAL A 91 -5.90 24.32 -34.18
N VAL A 92 -6.62 24.92 -35.13
CA VAL A 92 -7.93 25.48 -34.89
C VAL A 92 -8.79 24.32 -34.39
N CYS A 93 -9.04 24.29 -33.09
CA CYS A 93 -9.94 23.34 -32.47
C CYS A 93 -11.36 23.67 -32.98
N VAL A 94 -11.85 22.86 -33.93
CA VAL A 94 -13.16 23.08 -34.58
C VAL A 94 -14.32 22.49 -33.74
N SER A 95 -14.03 21.88 -32.60
CA SER A 95 -15.08 21.35 -31.73
C SER A 95 -15.61 22.45 -30.82
N SER A 96 -16.87 22.82 -31.01
CA SER A 96 -17.64 23.58 -30.03
C SER A 96 -18.32 22.62 -29.05
N PHE A 97 -18.39 23.03 -27.79
CA PHE A 97 -19.16 22.34 -26.75
C PHE A 97 -20.23 23.31 -26.27
N ASP A 98 -21.33 23.37 -27.01
CA ASP A 98 -22.32 24.43 -26.83
C ASP A 98 -23.41 24.07 -25.80
N HIS A 99 -23.52 22.78 -25.43
CA HIS A 99 -24.61 22.29 -24.59
C HIS A 99 -24.16 21.13 -23.68
N PHE A 100 -24.63 21.15 -22.43
CA PHE A 100 -24.52 20.06 -21.48
C PHE A 100 -25.92 19.52 -21.18
N GLU A 101 -26.12 18.21 -21.35
CA GLU A 101 -27.37 17.58 -20.93
C GLU A 101 -27.34 17.33 -19.43
N SER A 102 -28.37 17.81 -18.72
CA SER A 102 -28.51 17.53 -17.29
C SER A 102 -28.64 16.03 -17.04
N VAL A 103 -27.89 15.53 -16.07
CA VAL A 103 -28.00 14.13 -15.65
C VAL A 103 -29.31 13.89 -14.91
N THR A 104 -29.91 12.72 -15.15
CA THR A 104 -31.12 12.28 -14.43
C THR A 104 -30.75 11.46 -13.19
N GLN A 105 -31.69 11.35 -12.26
CA GLN A 105 -31.53 10.50 -11.07
C GLN A 105 -31.27 9.03 -11.44
N ASP A 106 -31.86 8.54 -12.54
CA ASP A 106 -31.64 7.17 -13.02
C ASP A 106 -30.19 6.94 -13.46
N ILE A 107 -29.61 7.92 -14.17
CA ILE A 107 -28.20 7.89 -14.59
C ILE A 107 -27.31 7.86 -13.34
N VAL A 108 -27.57 8.74 -12.36
CA VAL A 108 -26.80 8.78 -11.11
C VAL A 108 -26.95 7.47 -10.32
N SER A 109 -28.15 6.91 -10.23
CA SER A 109 -28.41 5.62 -9.54
C SER A 109 -27.66 4.48 -10.23
N MET A 110 -27.67 4.45 -11.57
CA MET A 110 -26.90 3.48 -12.35
C MET A 110 -25.40 3.56 -12.02
N PHE A 111 -24.82 4.76 -11.96
CA PHE A 111 -23.41 4.94 -11.61
C PHE A 111 -23.09 4.48 -10.18
N ILE A 112 -23.92 4.84 -9.21
CA ILE A 112 -23.77 4.39 -7.82
C ILE A 112 -23.78 2.86 -7.73
N LYS A 113 -24.71 2.20 -8.44
CA LYS A 113 -24.82 0.73 -8.44
C LYS A 113 -23.61 0.06 -9.09
N LYS A 114 -23.07 0.63 -10.17
CA LYS A 114 -21.88 0.15 -10.88
C LYS A 114 -20.56 0.40 -10.14
N ALA A 115 -20.51 1.38 -9.24
CA ALA A 115 -19.29 1.73 -8.50
C ALA A 115 -18.73 0.52 -7.73
N ALA A 116 -17.42 0.37 -7.66
CA ALA A 116 -16.81 -0.71 -6.90
C ALA A 116 -17.15 -0.57 -5.40
N THR A 117 -17.47 -1.68 -4.74
CA THR A 117 -17.81 -1.69 -3.30
C THR A 117 -16.57 -1.50 -2.40
N LYS A 118 -15.48 -0.95 -2.94
CA LYS A 118 -14.26 -0.65 -2.19
C LYS A 118 -14.52 0.59 -1.34
N SER A 119 -14.17 0.52 -0.06
CA SER A 119 -14.24 1.64 0.87
C SER A 119 -12.83 2.14 1.17
N CYS A 120 -12.65 3.46 1.13
CA CYS A 120 -11.47 4.14 1.66
C CYS A 120 -11.80 4.66 3.07
N SER A 121 -10.87 4.57 4.01
CA SER A 121 -11.06 5.08 5.38
C SER A 121 -11.22 6.60 5.45
N LEU A 122 -10.82 7.32 4.40
CA LEU A 122 -10.97 8.77 4.27
C LEU A 122 -12.28 9.18 3.57
N ASN A 123 -13.06 8.22 3.03
CA ASN A 123 -14.35 8.56 2.40
C ASN A 123 -15.43 8.70 3.48
N PRO A 124 -16.11 9.85 3.58
CA PRO A 124 -17.13 10.09 4.60
C PRO A 124 -18.38 9.22 4.41
N LEU A 125 -18.61 8.73 3.18
CA LEU A 125 -19.71 7.82 2.87
C LEU A 125 -19.18 6.59 2.11
N PRO A 126 -19.07 5.44 2.79
CA PRO A 126 -18.71 4.17 2.16
C PRO A 126 -19.67 3.77 1.03
N THR A 127 -19.13 3.30 -0.10
CA THR A 127 -19.90 2.92 -1.29
C THR A 127 -20.91 1.80 -1.03
N ASN A 128 -20.62 0.89 -0.09
CA ASN A 128 -21.56 -0.16 0.32
C ASN A 128 -22.83 0.41 0.99
N LEU A 129 -22.70 1.51 1.76
CA LEU A 129 -23.82 2.20 2.37
C LEU A 129 -24.60 3.01 1.33
N LEU A 130 -23.89 3.72 0.44
CA LEU A 130 -24.51 4.48 -0.65
C LEU A 130 -25.32 3.58 -1.62
N LYS A 131 -24.99 2.28 -1.70
CA LYS A 131 -25.76 1.31 -2.49
C LYS A 131 -27.06 0.84 -1.85
N GLN A 132 -27.27 1.10 -0.56
CA GLN A 132 -28.51 0.70 0.13
C GLN A 132 -29.68 1.55 -0.36
N SER A 133 -30.82 0.91 -0.68
CA SER A 133 -32.00 1.59 -1.22
C SER A 133 -32.45 2.77 -0.35
N ARG A 134 -32.57 2.53 0.97
CA ARG A 134 -32.96 3.56 1.95
C ARG A 134 -32.06 4.81 1.94
N ILE A 135 -30.77 4.64 1.64
CA ILE A 135 -29.83 5.77 1.55
C ILE A 135 -30.01 6.46 0.20
N GLN A 136 -30.09 5.72 -0.90
CA GLN A 136 -30.32 6.29 -2.24
C GLN A 136 -31.60 7.12 -2.30
N ASP A 137 -32.69 6.64 -1.70
CA ASP A 137 -33.98 7.35 -1.70
C ASP A 137 -33.87 8.78 -1.14
N VAL A 138 -32.90 9.02 -0.24
CA VAL A 138 -32.66 10.33 0.38
C VAL A 138 -31.61 11.15 -0.39
N VAL A 139 -30.53 10.52 -0.86
CA VAL A 139 -29.35 11.25 -1.38
C VAL A 139 -29.33 11.40 -2.90
N LEU A 140 -30.14 10.63 -3.64
CA LEU A 140 -30.09 10.60 -5.10
C LEU A 140 -30.49 11.95 -5.71
N HIS A 141 -31.54 12.57 -5.18
CA HIS A 141 -32.00 13.88 -5.63
C HIS A 141 -30.96 14.99 -5.35
N PRO A 142 -30.45 15.17 -4.11
CA PRO A 142 -29.38 16.13 -3.82
C PRO A 142 -28.10 15.93 -4.65
N ILE A 143 -27.65 14.68 -4.85
CA ILE A 143 -26.45 14.40 -5.66
C ILE A 143 -26.69 14.78 -7.12
N THR A 144 -27.88 14.49 -7.66
CA THR A 144 -28.23 14.83 -9.04
C THR A 144 -28.28 16.35 -9.23
N GLN A 145 -28.84 17.09 -8.27
CA GLN A 145 -28.82 18.56 -8.29
C GLN A 145 -27.40 19.11 -8.23
N LEU A 146 -26.55 18.57 -7.35
CA LEU A 146 -25.16 18.99 -7.24
C LEU A 146 -24.42 18.82 -8.56
N ILE A 147 -24.56 17.68 -9.24
CA ILE A 147 -23.90 17.41 -10.52
C ILE A 147 -24.36 18.40 -11.60
N ASN A 148 -25.66 18.72 -11.65
CA ASN A 148 -26.21 19.62 -12.67
C ASN A 148 -25.96 21.11 -12.39
N HIS A 149 -25.55 21.47 -11.17
CA HIS A 149 -25.25 22.84 -10.76
C HIS A 149 -23.75 23.09 -10.51
N SER A 150 -22.90 22.09 -10.79
CA SER A 150 -21.43 22.20 -10.76
C SER A 150 -20.91 22.72 -12.09
#